data_AF-A0AAV4ADE1-F1
#
_entry.id   AF-A0AAV4ADE1-F1
#
_cell.length_a   1.000
_cell.length_b   1.000
_cell.length_c   1.000
_cell.angle_alpha   90.00
_cell.angle_beta   90.00
_cell.angle_gamma   90.00
#
_symmetry.space_group_name_H-M   'P 1'
#
loop_
_entity.id
_entity.type
_entity.pdbx_description
1 polymer ?
#
loop_
_entity_poly.entity_id
_entity_poly.type
_entity_poly.pdbx_seq_one_letter_code
_entity_poly.pdbx_strand_id
1 'polypeptide(L)'
;MDNFFSDADLADKLLQRKTTIFGTVRRNKCFLPNEFLAKKKLKLNDSLFGFSDNKCILSYQGHKNKNVILLSTMHTQPVILPGEKRKPEIVMYYNSTKGGRCGLCHWKVNKKGTVKCHKCCNFLCKDYVAKSVAYCEICNT
;
A
#
# COMPACT_ATOMS: atom_id res chain seq x y z
N MET A 1 -2.92 1.54 7.09
CA MET A 1 -2.64 2.86 7.70
C MET A 1 -2.83 3.94 6.64
N ASP A 2 -3.51 5.05 6.95
CA ASP A 2 -3.65 6.17 6.01
C ASP A 2 -2.33 6.96 5.95
N ASN A 3 -2.11 7.67 4.85
CA ASN A 3 -0.90 8.43 4.59
C ASN A 3 -0.67 9.59 5.56
N PHE A 4 -1.73 10.02 6.24
CA PHE A 4 -1.67 11.06 7.27
C PHE A 4 -0.79 10.65 8.45
N PHE A 5 -0.80 9.36 8.80
CA PHE A 5 -0.08 8.81 9.94
C PHE A 5 1.28 8.19 9.56
N SER A 6 1.68 8.28 8.29
CA SER A 6 2.95 7.70 7.83
C SER A 6 4.07 8.74 8.00
N ASP A 7 4.75 8.65 9.14
CA ASP A 7 5.82 9.56 9.56
C ASP A 7 7.01 8.78 10.13
N ALA A 8 8.23 9.29 9.92
CA ALA A 8 9.46 8.63 10.34
C ALA A 8 9.60 8.61 11.87
N ASP A 9 9.30 9.71 12.55
CA ASP A 9 9.42 9.82 14.01
C ASP A 9 8.40 8.94 14.72
N LEU A 10 7.19 8.83 14.15
CA LEU A 10 6.18 7.91 14.65
C LEU A 10 6.62 6.46 14.46
N ALA A 11 7.28 6.15 13.34
CA ALA A 11 7.81 4.82 13.07
C ALA A 11 8.79 4.39 14.16
N ASP A 12 9.69 5.27 14.57
CA ASP A 12 10.65 5.01 15.67
C ASP A 12 9.97 4.75 17.00
N LYS A 13 9.03 5.63 17.38
CA LYS A 13 8.28 5.51 18.64
C LYS A 13 7.48 4.20 18.70
N LEU A 14 6.93 3.76 17.57
CA LEU A 14 6.19 2.51 17.50
C LEU A 14 7.12 1.29 17.52
N LEU A 15 8.29 1.39 16.88
CA LEU A 15 9.28 0.33 16.90
C LEU A 15 9.83 0.08 18.31
N GLN A 16 10.05 1.14 19.10
CA GLN A 16 10.40 1.04 20.52
C GLN A 16 9.34 0.27 21.34
N ARG A 17 8.09 0.30 20.91
CA ARG A 17 6.97 -0.45 21.49
C ARG A 17 6.72 -1.80 20.79
N LYS A 18 7.72 -2.31 20.07
CA LYS A 18 7.65 -3.58 19.32
C LYS A 18 6.49 -3.64 18.32
N THR A 19 6.07 -2.49 17.80
CA THR A 19 5.00 -2.37 16.81
C THR A 19 5.56 -1.91 15.48
N THR A 20 5.38 -2.73 14.45
CA THR A 20 5.81 -2.36 13.09
C THR A 20 4.76 -1.55 12.36
N ILE A 21 5.19 -0.58 11.55
CA ILE A 21 4.30 0.14 10.63
C ILE A 21 4.68 -0.09 9.18
N PHE A 22 3.67 0.02 8.33
CA PHE A 22 3.84 0.15 6.90
C PHE A 22 2.68 0.97 6.31
N GLY A 23 3.00 1.91 5.43
CA GLY A 23 2.02 2.88 4.96
C GLY A 23 2.53 3.71 3.80
N THR A 24 1.59 4.33 3.07
CA THR A 24 1.95 5.25 1.99
C THR A 24 2.37 6.59 2.57
N VAL A 25 3.47 7.14 2.08
CA VAL A 25 3.99 8.43 2.57
C VAL A 25 3.53 9.55 1.63
N ARG A 26 3.09 10.67 2.21
CA ARG A 26 2.80 11.88 1.43
C ARG A 26 4.11 12.51 0.94
N ARG A 27 4.11 13.02 -0.29
CA ARG A 27 5.31 13.55 -0.96
C ARG A 27 5.89 14.81 -0.31
N ASN A 28 5.09 15.51 0.48
CA ASN A 28 5.49 16.74 1.16
C ASN A 28 6.16 16.49 2.52
N LYS A 29 6.45 15.24 2.88
CA LYS A 29 7.14 14.89 4.12
C LYS A 29 8.63 15.23 3.99
N CYS A 30 9.14 16.05 4.91
CA CYS A 30 10.51 16.59 4.87
C CYS A 30 11.60 15.51 4.99
N PHE A 31 11.32 14.35 5.59
CA PHE A 31 12.28 13.26 5.71
C PHE A 31 12.55 12.54 4.37
N LEU A 32 11.79 12.85 3.31
CA LEU A 32 11.92 12.21 2.00
C LEU A 32 13.09 12.82 1.20
N PRO A 33 14.10 12.03 0.81
CA PRO A 33 15.12 12.49 -0.12
C PRO A 33 14.51 12.75 -1.51
N ASN A 34 15.09 13.72 -2.22
CA ASN A 34 14.62 14.15 -3.56
C ASN A 34 14.64 13.00 -4.59
N GLU A 35 15.52 12.02 -4.40
CA GLU A 35 15.63 10.79 -5.19
C GLU A 35 14.32 10.00 -5.20
N PHE A 36 13.61 9.95 -4.07
CA PHE A 36 12.32 9.25 -3.94
C PHE A 36 11.15 10.04 -4.52
N LEU A 37 11.32 11.35 -4.71
CA LEU A 37 10.32 12.23 -5.30
C LEU A 37 10.39 12.27 -6.83
N ALA A 38 11.57 11.99 -7.39
CA ALA A 38 11.91 12.16 -8.79
C ALA A 38 11.22 11.15 -9.72
N LYS A 39 10.11 11.58 -10.33
CA LYS A 39 9.29 10.78 -11.27
C LYS A 39 10.04 10.32 -12.54
N LYS A 40 11.05 11.07 -12.98
CA LYS A 40 11.76 10.83 -14.25
C LYS A 40 13.00 9.95 -14.11
N LYS A 41 13.49 9.72 -12.89
CA LYS A 41 14.69 8.90 -12.66
C LYS A 41 14.41 7.41 -12.78
N LEU A 42 13.20 6.96 -12.38
CA LEU A 42 12.82 5.55 -12.40
C LEU A 42 12.12 5.16 -13.70
N LYS A 43 12.50 3.99 -14.23
CA LYS A 43 11.80 3.37 -15.36
C LYS A 43 10.45 2.79 -14.90
N LEU A 44 9.57 2.49 -15.84
CA LEU A 44 8.30 1.81 -15.54
C LEU A 44 8.59 0.44 -14.88
N ASN A 45 7.85 0.12 -13.81
CA ASN A 45 8.01 -1.08 -12.99
C ASN A 45 9.36 -1.15 -12.24
N ASP A 46 10.07 -0.03 -12.13
CA ASP A 46 11.32 0.06 -11.37
C ASP A 46 11.07 0.53 -9.94
N SER A 47 12.03 0.22 -9.06
CA SER A 47 11.92 0.44 -7.62
C SER A 47 13.22 1.02 -7.05
N LEU A 48 13.11 2.09 -6.26
CA LEU A 48 14.19 2.62 -5.45
C LEU A 48 13.93 2.30 -3.98
N PHE A 49 14.94 1.74 -3.31
CA PHE A 49 14.89 1.45 -1.88
C PHE A 49 15.90 2.33 -1.15
N GLY A 50 15.53 2.74 0.06
CA GLY A 50 16.41 3.41 1.01
C GLY A 50 16.25 2.75 2.36
N PHE A 51 17.37 2.42 2.99
CA PHE A 51 17.39 1.76 4.29
C PHE A 51 18.10 2.69 5.28
N SER A 52 17.53 2.81 6.46
CA SER A 52 18.11 3.55 7.58
C SER A 52 17.69 2.86 8.87
N ASP A 53 18.67 2.43 9.64
CA ASP A 53 18.49 1.65 10.86
C ASP A 53 17.53 0.47 10.64
N ASN A 54 16.35 0.53 11.28
CA ASN A 54 15.28 -0.46 11.22
C ASN A 54 14.09 -0.01 10.36
N LYS A 55 14.32 0.86 9.37
CA LYS A 55 13.29 1.37 8.47
C LYS A 55 13.73 1.24 7.02
N CYS A 56 12.73 0.98 6.18
CA CYS A 56 12.85 0.96 4.74
C CYS A 56 11.87 1.97 4.16
N ILE A 57 12.37 2.80 3.25
CA ILE A 57 11.56 3.58 2.34
C ILE A 57 11.66 3.00 0.93
N LEU A 58 10.54 2.96 0.23
CA LEU A 58 10.41 2.46 -1.12
C LEU A 58 9.73 3.50 -1.99
N SER A 59 10.30 3.77 -3.17
CA SER A 59 9.62 4.44 -4.28
C SER A 59 9.44 3.46 -5.43
N TYR A 60 8.18 3.12 -5.77
CA TYR A 60 7.85 2.19 -6.86
C TYR A 60 7.10 2.90 -7.98
N GLN A 61 7.59 2.77 -9.22
CA GLN A 61 7.04 3.41 -10.42
C GLN A 61 6.11 2.46 -11.18
N GLY A 62 4.92 2.18 -10.62
CA GLY A 62 3.94 1.27 -11.25
C GLY A 62 3.20 1.82 -12.48
N HIS A 63 3.22 3.14 -12.70
CA HIS A 63 2.59 3.80 -13.85
C HIS A 63 3.51 4.89 -14.40
N LYS A 64 3.39 5.25 -15.68
CA LYS A 64 4.18 6.36 -16.28
C LYS A 64 3.95 7.66 -15.50
N ASN A 65 5.03 8.33 -15.09
CA ASN A 65 5.01 9.59 -14.34
C ASN A 65 4.30 9.58 -12.97
N LYS A 66 3.96 8.42 -12.42
CA LYS A 66 3.39 8.25 -11.07
C LYS A 66 4.11 7.13 -10.32
N ASN A 67 4.85 7.51 -9.27
CA ASN A 67 5.37 6.59 -8.27
C ASN A 67 4.55 6.64 -6.97
N VAL A 68 4.56 5.51 -6.27
CA VAL A 68 4.04 5.35 -4.92
C VAL A 68 5.22 5.28 -3.97
N ILE A 69 5.17 6.04 -2.88
CA ILE A 69 6.18 6.02 -1.82
C ILE A 69 5.59 5.29 -0.61
N LEU A 70 6.32 4.32 -0.09
CA LEU A 70 5.96 3.51 1.08
C LEU A 70 7.06 3.59 2.13
N LEU A 71 6.67 3.71 3.39
CA LEU A 71 7.54 3.52 4.55
C LEU A 71 7.18 2.17 5.17
N SER A 72 8.17 1.41 5.61
CA SER A 72 8.00 0.18 6.36
C SER A 72 9.09 0.02 7.42
N THR A 73 8.73 -0.44 8.60
CA THR A 73 9.68 -0.87 9.65
C THR A 73 9.75 -2.39 9.78
N MET A 74 9.10 -3.12 8.89
CA MET A 74 9.03 -4.59 8.90
C MET A 74 10.04 -5.21 7.92
N HIS A 75 10.31 -4.53 6.81
CA HIS A 75 11.15 -5.05 5.73
C HIS A 75 12.57 -4.49 5.85
N THR A 76 13.56 -5.38 5.92
CA THR A 76 14.98 -5.03 6.05
C THR A 76 15.77 -5.23 4.76
N GLN A 77 15.15 -5.82 3.73
CA GLN A 77 15.80 -6.16 2.46
C GLN A 77 14.97 -5.71 1.26
N PRO A 78 15.60 -5.39 0.11
CA PRO A 78 14.93 -4.95 -1.10
C PRO A 78 14.42 -6.16 -1.91
N VAL A 79 13.35 -6.80 -1.44
CA VAL A 79 12.75 -7.96 -2.11
C VAL A 79 11.81 -7.52 -3.24
N ILE A 80 12.12 -7.94 -4.46
CA ILE A 80 11.30 -7.73 -5.66
C ILE A 80 10.76 -9.09 -6.11
N LEU A 81 9.44 -9.19 -6.27
CA LEU A 81 8.80 -10.42 -6.69
C LEU A 81 8.90 -10.61 -8.22
N PRO A 82 8.98 -11.87 -8.69
CA PRO A 82 9.00 -12.17 -10.12
C PRO A 82 7.69 -11.74 -10.81
N GLY A 83 7.79 -11.50 -12.12
CA GLY A 83 6.66 -11.11 -12.98
C GLY A 83 6.88 -9.78 -13.70
N GLU A 84 6.06 -9.52 -14.72
CA GLU A 84 6.21 -8.37 -15.63
C GLU A 84 6.24 -7.02 -14.90
N LYS A 85 5.44 -6.90 -13.83
CA LYS A 85 5.31 -5.65 -13.06
C LYS A 85 6.39 -5.48 -12.00
N ARG A 86 7.24 -6.49 -11.77
CA ARG A 86 8.37 -6.48 -10.82
C ARG A 86 7.99 -5.80 -9.49
N LYS A 87 6.85 -6.20 -8.91
CA LYS A 87 6.30 -5.52 -7.74
C LYS A 87 7.17 -5.83 -6.51
N PRO A 88 7.59 -4.81 -5.75
CA PRO A 88 8.21 -5.03 -4.45
C PRO A 88 7.29 -5.77 -3.50
N GLU A 89 7.85 -6.61 -2.65
CA GLU A 89 7.11 -7.34 -1.60
C GLU A 89 6.31 -6.36 -0.72
N ILE A 90 6.93 -5.25 -0.31
CA ILE A 90 6.30 -4.19 0.50
C ILE A 90 5.01 -3.66 -0.16
N VAL A 91 5.00 -3.50 -1.49
CA VAL A 91 3.81 -3.05 -2.24
C VAL A 91 2.72 -4.11 -2.20
N MET A 92 3.09 -5.39 -2.32
CA MET A 92 2.11 -6.49 -2.24
C MET A 92 1.50 -6.58 -0.84
N TYR A 93 2.33 -6.53 0.20
CA TYR A 93 1.90 -6.58 1.59
C TYR A 93 1.02 -5.37 1.96
N TYR A 94 1.38 -4.17 1.51
CA TYR A 94 0.51 -3.00 1.68
C TYR A 94 -0.84 -3.18 0.98
N ASN A 95 -0.87 -3.78 -0.21
CA ASN A 95 -2.09 -3.96 -0.98
C ASN A 95 -3.01 -5.06 -0.44
N SER A 96 -2.48 -6.08 0.24
CA SER A 96 -3.27 -7.14 0.86
C SER A 96 -3.92 -6.70 2.17
N THR A 97 -3.31 -5.73 2.87
CA THR A 97 -3.78 -5.24 4.17
C THR A 97 -4.62 -3.97 4.07
N LYS A 98 -4.56 -3.23 2.95
CA LYS A 98 -5.34 -2.00 2.79
C LYS A 98 -6.83 -2.29 2.59
N GLY A 99 -7.66 -1.52 3.28
CA GLY A 99 -9.10 -1.43 3.02
C GLY A 99 -9.42 -0.42 1.91
N GLY A 100 -10.62 -0.53 1.35
CA GLY A 100 -11.17 0.43 0.40
C GLY A 100 -12.66 0.65 0.59
N ARG A 101 -13.20 1.65 -0.11
CA ARG A 101 -14.65 1.91 -0.15
C ARG A 101 -15.35 0.76 -0.86
N CYS A 102 -16.48 0.33 -0.31
CA CYS A 102 -17.30 -0.68 -0.96
C CYS A 102 -17.74 -0.22 -2.35
N GLY A 103 -17.50 -1.06 -3.35
CA GLY A 103 -17.86 -0.78 -4.75
C GLY A 103 -19.35 -0.96 -5.08
N LEU A 104 -20.13 -1.51 -4.14
CA LEU A 104 -21.57 -1.76 -4.32
C LEU A 104 -22.45 -0.78 -3.55
N CYS A 105 -21.93 -0.12 -2.51
CA CYS A 105 -22.65 0.95 -1.83
C CYS A 105 -22.65 2.23 -2.67
N HIS A 106 -23.74 2.99 -2.58
CA HIS A 106 -23.74 4.38 -3.04
C HIS A 106 -22.64 5.19 -2.32
N TRP A 107 -21.90 6.02 -3.08
CA TRP A 107 -20.66 6.65 -2.61
C TRP A 107 -20.82 7.50 -1.34
N LYS A 108 -21.99 8.13 -1.14
CA LYS A 108 -22.32 8.93 0.05
C LYS A 108 -22.36 8.13 1.35
N VAL A 109 -22.66 6.83 1.27
CA VAL A 109 -22.68 5.95 2.46
C VAL A 109 -21.25 5.70 2.95
N ASN A 110 -20.26 5.72 2.05
CA ASN A 110 -18.84 5.58 2.34
C ASN A 110 -18.47 4.35 3.21
N LYS A 111 -19.26 3.28 3.14
CA LYS A 111 -18.93 2.00 3.79
C LYS A 111 -17.62 1.47 3.24
N LYS A 112 -16.80 0.89 4.10
CA LYS A 112 -15.48 0.36 3.77
C LYS A 112 -15.40 -1.13 4.03
N GLY A 113 -14.43 -1.78 3.40
CA GLY A 113 -14.12 -3.18 3.59
C GLY A 113 -12.68 -3.50 3.22
N THR A 114 -12.20 -4.64 3.69
CA THR A 114 -10.83 -5.15 3.44
C THR A 114 -10.84 -6.27 2.41
N VAL A 115 -11.97 -6.95 2.24
CA VAL A 115 -12.15 -8.04 1.28
C VAL A 115 -12.45 -7.46 -0.10
N LYS A 116 -11.86 -8.06 -1.13
CA LYS A 116 -12.18 -7.78 -2.54
C LYS A 116 -12.88 -8.96 -3.17
N CYS A 117 -13.84 -8.67 -4.05
CA CYS A 117 -14.39 -9.67 -4.94
C CYS A 117 -13.29 -10.22 -5.86
N HIS A 118 -13.10 -11.53 -5.94
CA HIS A 118 -12.12 -12.16 -6.84
C HIS A 118 -12.48 -11.97 -8.31
N LYS A 119 -13.77 -11.83 -8.64
CA LYS A 119 -14.27 -11.64 -10.02
C LYS A 119 -14.17 -10.18 -10.47
N CYS A 120 -14.77 -9.24 -9.73
CA CYS A 120 -14.83 -7.83 -10.14
C CYS A 120 -13.78 -6.92 -9.46
N CYS A 121 -12.95 -7.45 -8.56
CA CYS A 121 -11.90 -6.74 -7.83
C CYS A 121 -12.36 -5.55 -6.94
N ASN A 122 -13.66 -5.30 -6.83
CA ASN A 122 -14.23 -4.28 -5.95
C ASN A 122 -14.07 -4.66 -4.49
N PHE A 123 -13.79 -3.66 -3.63
CA PHE A 123 -13.86 -3.84 -2.18
C PHE A 123 -15.31 -4.01 -1.74
N LEU A 124 -15.54 -4.82 -0.70
CA LEU A 124 -16.87 -5.19 -0.22
C LEU A 124 -17.02 -4.86 1.26
N CYS A 125 -18.06 -4.12 1.64
CA CYS A 125 -18.44 -3.98 3.05
C CYS A 125 -19.09 -5.28 3.54
N LYS A 126 -19.24 -5.40 4.86
CA LYS A 126 -19.83 -6.58 5.50
C LYS A 126 -21.21 -6.96 4.96
N ASP A 127 -21.97 -6.00 4.44
CA ASP A 127 -23.32 -6.25 3.92
C ASP A 127 -23.31 -6.95 2.55
N TYR A 128 -22.23 -6.82 1.77
CA TYR A 128 -22.14 -7.36 0.40
C TYR A 128 -21.05 -8.42 0.24
N VAL A 129 -20.36 -8.78 1.33
CA VAL A 129 -19.51 -9.97 1.38
C VAL A 129 -20.47 -11.15 1.50
N ALA A 130 -20.49 -12.02 0.50
CA ALA A 130 -21.29 -13.24 0.59
C ALA A 130 -20.84 -14.07 1.80
N LYS A 131 -21.79 -14.78 2.43
CA LYS A 131 -21.74 -15.35 3.79
C LYS A 131 -20.48 -16.17 4.15
N SER A 132 -19.61 -16.52 3.20
CA SER A 132 -18.34 -17.21 3.45
C SER A 132 -17.22 -16.96 2.42
N VAL A 133 -17.32 -15.99 1.49
CA VAL A 133 -16.40 -15.91 0.34
C VAL A 133 -15.88 -14.53 -0.04
N ALA A 134 -14.77 -14.51 -0.76
CA ALA A 134 -14.21 -13.34 -1.43
C ALA A 134 -14.92 -13.03 -2.76
N TYR A 135 -16.23 -13.29 -2.87
CA TYR A 135 -17.07 -12.87 -4.00
C TYR A 135 -18.15 -11.92 -3.48
N CYS A 136 -18.54 -10.95 -4.31
CA CYS A 136 -19.71 -10.14 -3.99
C CYS A 136 -20.99 -10.87 -4.37
N GLU A 137 -22.10 -10.50 -3.74
CA GLU A 137 -23.41 -11.12 -3.99
C GLU A 137 -23.82 -11.11 -5.48
N ILE A 138 -23.38 -10.11 -6.25
CA ILE A 138 -23.64 -10.00 -7.70
C ILE A 138 -22.77 -10.96 -8.53
N CYS A 139 -21.57 -11.28 -8.05
CA CYS A 139 -20.58 -12.10 -8.77
C CYS A 139 -20.54 -13.55 -8.31
N ASN A 140 -21.26 -13.88 -7.24
CA ASN A 140 -21.35 -15.22 -6.64
C ASN A 140 -22.47 -16.09 -7.27
N THR A 141 -23.15 -15.54 -8.27
CA THR A 141 -23.99 -16.25 -9.25
C THR A 141 -23.19 -16.75 -10.45
#